data_AF-A0A5K1BGV5-F1
#
_entry.id   AF-A0A5K1BGV5-F1
#
_cell.length_a   1.000
_cell.length_b   1.000
_cell.length_c   1.000
_cell.angle_alpha   90.00
_cell.angle_beta   90.00
_cell.angle_gamma   90.00
#
_symmetry.space_group_name_H-M   'P 1'
#
loop_
_entity.id
_entity.type
_entity.pdbx_description
1 polymer ?
#
loop_
_entity_poly.entity_id
_entity_poly.type
_entity_poly.pdbx_seq_one_letter_code
_entity_poly.pdbx_strand_id
1 'polypeptide(L)' 'MKRDPSKDALLSDICISTSAAPTYFPAHNFETKNQHGEKLRSFNLVDGGVAANNP' A
#
# COMPACT_ATOMS: atom_id res chain seq x y z
N MET A 1 -10.65 -17.15 6.73
CA MET A 1 -9.54 -16.17 6.83
C MET A 1 -9.87 -15.16 7.93
N LYS A 2 -8.95 -14.85 8.84
CA LYS A 2 -9.14 -13.77 9.82
C LYS A 2 -8.82 -12.43 9.15
N ARG A 3 -9.64 -11.40 9.39
CA ARG A 3 -9.41 -10.04 8.89
C ARG A 3 -8.18 -9.46 9.61
N ASP A 4 -7.27 -8.85 8.86
CA ASP A 4 -6.07 -8.20 9.40
C ASP A 4 -6.26 -6.67 9.32
N PRO A 5 -6.54 -5.98 10.45
CA PRO A 5 -6.75 -4.54 10.47
C PRO A 5 -5.57 -3.73 9.94
N SER A 6 -4.35 -4.28 9.93
CA SER A 6 -3.18 -3.58 9.40
C SER A 6 -3.21 -3.39 7.89
N LYS A 7 -4.08 -4.10 7.16
CA LYS A 7 -4.24 -4.02 5.70
C LYS A 7 -5.40 -3.13 5.24
N ASP A 8 -6.15 -2.55 6.19
CA ASP A 8 -7.25 -1.63 5.88
C ASP A 8 -6.70 -0.22 5.62
N ALA A 9 -6.07 -0.06 4.45
CA ALA A 9 -5.45 1.18 4.00
C ALA A 9 -6.45 2.09 3.26
N LEU A 10 -6.13 3.38 3.14
CA LEU A 10 -6.91 4.29 2.32
C LEU A 10 -6.87 3.84 0.85
N LEU A 11 -8.01 3.96 0.16
CA LEU A 11 -8.08 3.63 -1.27
C LEU A 11 -7.07 4.45 -2.09
N SER A 12 -6.86 5.72 -1.73
CA SER A 12 -5.85 6.57 -2.36
C SER A 12 -4.43 6.00 -2.25
N ASP A 13 -4.04 5.48 -1.07
CA ASP A 13 -2.72 4.90 -0.86
C ASP A 13 -2.53 3.64 -1.70
N ILE A 14 -3.59 2.83 -1.81
CA ILE A 14 -3.60 1.63 -2.65
C ILE A 14 -3.44 2.02 -4.13
N CYS A 15 -4.22 2.98 -4.61
CA CYS A 15 -4.17 3.44 -6.01
C CYS A 15 -2.81 4.07 -6.37
N ILE A 16 -2.25 4.91 -5.51
CA ILE A 16 -0.92 5.49 -5.76
C ILE A 16 0.14 4.39 -5.78
N SER A 17 0.11 3.49 -4.80
CA SER A 17 1.07 2.38 -4.72
C SER A 17 1.03 1.49 -5.96
N THR A 18 -0.16 1.04 -6.37
CA THR A 18 -0.26 0.07 -7.48
C THR A 18 0.09 0.65 -8.84
N SER A 19 0.12 1.98 -8.98
CA SER A 19 0.48 2.69 -10.21
C SER A 19 1.89 3.31 -10.17
N ALA A 20 2.64 3.13 -9.08
CA ALA A 20 3.97 3.71 -8.89
C ALA A 20 5.05 2.96 -9.69
N ALA A 21 4.95 3.00 -11.03
CA ALA A 21 5.81 2.27 -11.95
C ALA A 21 7.28 2.69 -11.76
N PRO A 22 8.22 1.74 -11.53
CA PRO A 22 9.63 2.06 -11.41
C PRO A 22 10.12 2.88 -12.60
N THR A 23 11.00 3.84 -12.35
CA THR A 23 11.52 4.83 -13.32
C THR A 23 10.54 5.93 -13.77
N TYR A 24 9.23 5.73 -13.64
CA TYR A 24 8.22 6.76 -13.96
C TYR A 24 7.79 7.54 -12.72
N PHE A 25 7.61 6.84 -11.60
CA PHE A 25 7.12 7.42 -10.35
C PHE A 25 8.00 6.99 -9.16
N PRO A 26 8.08 7.81 -8.11
CA PRO A 26 8.70 7.40 -6.84
C PRO A 26 7.87 6.32 -6.14
N ALA A 27 8.52 5.49 -5.31
CA ALA A 27 7.84 4.52 -4.46
C ALA A 27 6.91 5.22 -3.44
N HIS A 28 5.77 4.62 -3.15
CA HIS A 28 4.79 5.18 -2.22
C HIS A 28 4.98 4.59 -0.82
N ASN A 29 5.10 5.47 0.17
CA ASN A 29 5.31 5.09 1.57
C ASN A 29 4.17 5.64 2.43
N PHE A 30 3.50 4.78 3.19
CA PHE A 30 2.41 5.17 4.08
C PHE A 30 2.30 4.21 5.28
N GLU A 31 1.44 4.57 6.24
CA GLU A 31 1.20 3.79 7.45
C GLU A 31 -0.29 3.58 7.69
N THR A 32 -0.67 2.37 8.07
CA THR A 32 -2.00 2.12 8.64
C THR A 32 -1.97 2.35 10.14
N LYS A 33 -3.06 2.88 10.67
CA LYS A 33 -3.22 3.20 12.10
C LYS A 33 -4.49 2.55 12.63
N ASN A 34 -4.49 2.25 13.93
CA ASN A 34 -5.71 1.80 14.59
C ASN A 34 -6.63 3.00 14.90
N GLN A 35 -7.78 2.70 15.52
CA GLN A 35 -8.78 3.70 15.90
C GLN A 35 -8.26 4.76 16.89
N HIS A 36 -7.20 4.45 17.63
CA HIS A 36 -6.53 5.36 18.56
C HIS A 36 -5.36 6.14 17.90
N GLY A 37 -5.17 5.98 16.59
CA GLY A 37 -4.09 6.63 15.84
C GLY A 37 -2.72 5.96 16.00
N GLU A 38 -2.64 4.81 16.68
CA GLU A 38 -1.39 4.07 16.85
C GLU A 38 -1.05 3.32 15.56
N LYS A 39 0.22 3.41 15.17
CA LYS A 39 0.73 2.75 13.97
C LYS A 39 0.59 1.23 14.07
N LEU A 40 -0.10 0.64 13.10
CA LEU A 40 -0.22 -0.80 12.94
C LEU A 40 0.89 -1.35 12.03
N ARG A 41 1.12 -0.70 10.87
CA ARG A 41 2.08 -1.18 9.88
C ARG A 41 2.55 -0.06 8.96
N SER A 42 3.82 -0.11 8.57
CA SER A 42 4.36 0.67 7.43
C SER A 42 4.32 -0.14 6.15
N PHE A 43 4.02 0.55 5.06
CA PHE A 43 4.05 0.04 3.70
C PHE A 43 5.00 0.89 2.87
N ASN A 44 5.88 0.24 2.12
CA ASN A 44 6.74 0.85 1.11
C ASN A 44 6.47 0.07 -0.17
N LEU A 45 5.64 0.62 -1.06
CA LEU A 45 5.07 -0.11 -2.19
C LEU A 45 5.44 0.55 -3.52
N VAL A 46 5.43 -0.27 -4.56
CA VAL A 46 5.64 0.09 -5.96
C VAL A 46 4.54 -0.55 -6.81
N ASP A 47 4.55 -0.25 -8.10
CA ASP A 47 3.56 -0.72 -9.08
C ASP A 47 3.29 -2.23 -9.02
N GLY A 48 2.01 -2.58 -9.16
CA GLY A 48 1.55 -3.96 -9.14
C GLY A 48 2.14 -4.81 -10.26
N GLY A 49 2.42 -4.22 -11.42
CA GLY A 49 3.07 -4.86 -12.56
C GLY A 49 4.48 -5.38 -12.27
N VAL A 50 5.15 -4.89 -11.21
CA VAL A 50 6.41 -5.46 -10.72
C VAL A 50 6.18 -6.83 -10.07
N ALA A 51 5.05 -7.00 -9.37
CA ALA A 51 4.68 -8.26 -8.74
C ALA A 51 4.01 -9.23 -9.73
N ALA A 52 3.04 -8.75 -10.50
CA ALA A 52 2.37 -9.49 -11.57
C ALA A 52 1.72 -8.51 -12.56
N ASN A 53 2.04 -8.67 -13.85
CA ASN A 53 1.49 -7.82 -14.92
C ASN A 53 0.19 -8.37 -15.54
N ASN A 54 -0.18 -9.62 -15.21
CA ASN A 54 -1.44 -10.25 -15.60
C ASN A 54 -1.98 -11.05 -14.40
N PRO A 55 -2.52 -10.35 -13.39
CA PRO A 55 -2.97 -10.93 -12.13
C PRO A 55 -4.24 -11.78 -12.26
#